data_AF-A0A0F9PD36-F1
#
_entry.id   AF-A0A0F9PD36-F1
#
_cell.length_a   1.000
_cell.length_b   1.000
_cell.length_c   1.000
_cell.angle_alpha   90.00
_cell.angle_beta   90.00
_cell.angle_gamma   90.00
#
_symmetry.space_group_name_H-M   'P 1'
#
loop_
_entity.id
_entity.type
_entity.pdbx_description
1 polymer ?
#
loop_
_entity_poly.entity_id
_entity_poly.type
_entity_poly.pdbx_seq_one_letter_code
_entity_poly.pdbx_strand_id
1 'polypeptide(L)' 'MTIDEAIGILTNYVNHLPKGVNEDWIKANKLLIEAGKRELEYRESMPPRNGELLPGETKE' A
#
# COMPACT_ATOMS: atom_id res chain seq x y z
N MET A 1 -2.05 -6.66 -10.93
CA MET A 1 -1.49 -5.51 -10.22
C MET A 1 -1.15 -5.96 -8.81
N THR A 2 0.13 -6.03 -8.48
CA THR A 2 0.63 -6.36 -7.14
C THR A 2 0.52 -5.14 -6.21
N ILE A 3 0.67 -5.37 -4.90
CA ILE A 3 0.73 -4.29 -3.91
C ILE A 3 1.92 -3.37 -4.19
N ASP A 4 3.07 -3.94 -4.53
CA ASP A 4 4.28 -3.19 -4.89
C ASP A 4 4.07 -2.32 -6.15
N GLU A 5 3.47 -2.87 -7.21
CA GLU A 5 3.13 -2.11 -8.42
C GLU A 5 2.18 -0.94 -8.11
N ALA A 6 1.18 -1.16 -7.25
CA ALA A 6 0.23 -0.11 -6.85
C ALA A 6 0.90 1.00 -6.05
N ILE A 7 1.80 0.66 -5.10
CA ILE A 7 2.60 1.62 -4.33
C ILE A 7 3.47 2.45 -5.28
N GLY A 8 4.14 1.79 -6.24
CA GLY A 8 5.01 2.44 -7.22
C GLY A 8 4.25 3.47 -8.08
N ILE A 9 3.10 3.07 -8.64
CA ILE A 9 2.25 3.95 -9.44
C ILE A 9 1.79 5.16 -8.61
N LEU A 10 1.28 4.92 -7.40
CA LEU A 10 0.76 5.99 -6.55
C LEU A 10 1.85 6.95 -6.09
N THR A 11 3.03 6.42 -5.72
CA THR A 11 4.19 7.23 -5.36
C THR A 11 4.63 8.10 -6.52
N ASN A 12 4.72 7.54 -7.72
CA ASN A 12 5.07 8.29 -8.92
C ASN A 12 4.06 9.40 -9.20
N TYR A 13 2.76 9.10 -9.09
CA TYR A 13 1.69 10.08 -9.27
C TYR A 13 1.81 11.24 -8.28
N VAL A 14 1.95 10.96 -6.98
CA VAL A 14 2.05 11.99 -5.93
C VAL A 14 3.29 12.87 -6.12
N ASN A 15 4.41 12.31 -6.56
CA ASN A 15 5.65 13.05 -6.78
C ASN A 15 5.61 13.99 -7.99
N HIS A 16 4.70 13.78 -8.94
CA HIS A 16 4.59 14.55 -10.18
C HIS A 16 3.34 15.44 -10.24
N LEU A 17 2.71 15.70 -9.09
CA LEU A 17 1.56 16.59 -9.03
C LEU A 17 1.96 18.03 -9.38
N PRO A 18 1.11 18.75 -10.14
CA PRO A 18 1.32 20.16 -10.42
C PRO A 18 1.21 21.00 -9.13
N LYS A 19 1.79 22.20 -9.16
CA LYS A 19 1.64 23.17 -8.07
C LYS A 19 0.16 23.58 -7.93
N GLY A 20 -0.28 23.83 -6.70
CA GLY A 20 -1.67 24.23 -6.39
C GLY A 20 -2.62 23.08 -6.10
N VAL A 21 -2.15 21.84 -6.12
CA VAL A 21 -2.92 20.70 -5.59
C VAL A 21 -3.04 20.82 -4.07
N ASN A 22 -4.22 20.47 -3.55
CA ASN A 22 -4.55 20.53 -2.13
C ASN A 22 -3.59 19.69 -1.28
N GLU A 23 -2.99 20.32 -0.26
CA GLU A 23 -1.97 19.68 0.59
C GLU A 23 -2.52 18.55 1.47
N ASP A 24 -3.77 18.65 1.93
CA ASP A 24 -4.42 17.58 2.71
C ASP A 24 -4.63 16.34 1.85
N TRP A 25 -5.00 16.53 0.58
CA TRP A 25 -5.14 15.44 -0.37
C TRP A 25 -3.78 14.77 -0.65
N ILE A 26 -2.71 15.55 -0.81
CA ILE A 26 -1.34 15.02 -0.95
C ILE A 26 -0.94 14.22 0.30
N LYS A 27 -1.22 14.76 1.48
CA LYS A 27 -0.93 14.12 2.77
C LYS A 27 -1.68 12.81 2.93
N ALA A 28 -2.96 12.77 2.59
CA ALA A 28 -3.76 11.55 2.64
C ALA A 28 -3.20 10.46 1.72
N ASN A 29 -2.76 10.81 0.50
CA ASN A 29 -2.15 9.84 -0.41
C ASN A 29 -0.79 9.35 0.09
N LYS A 30 0.02 10.22 0.70
CA LYS A 30 1.27 9.78 1.36
C LYS A 30 0.99 8.78 2.50
N LEU A 31 -0.04 9.01 3.31
CA LEU A 31 -0.44 8.04 4.34
C LEU A 31 -0.88 6.70 3.74
N LEU A 32 -1.59 6.73 2.61
CA LEU A 32 -2.00 5.52 1.89
C LEU A 32 -0.79 4.72 1.36
N ILE A 33 0.20 5.42 0.79
CA ILE A 33 1.47 4.81 0.35
C ILE A 33 2.17 4.11 1.52
N GLU A 34 2.29 4.78 2.68
CA GLU A 34 2.93 4.20 3.86
C GLU A 34 2.15 3.00 4.43
N ALA A 35 0.82 3.05 4.39
CA ALA A 35 0.00 1.90 4.78
C ALA A 35 0.24 0.70 3.85
N GLY A 36 0.31 0.93 2.54
CA GLY A 36 0.63 -0.11 1.56
C GLY A 36 2.00 -0.75 1.79
N LYS A 37 3.03 0.05 2.10
CA LYS A 37 4.37 -0.47 2.42
C LYS A 37 4.36 -1.38 3.65
N ARG A 38 3.66 -0.98 4.72
CA ARG A 38 3.53 -1.82 5.92
C ARG A 38 2.83 -3.14 5.66
N GLU A 39 1.79 -3.11 4.81
CA GLU A 39 1.10 -4.34 4.39
C GLU A 39 2.04 -5.26 3.58
N LEU A 40 2.86 -4.70 2.70
CA LEU A 40 3.87 -5.46 1.94
C LEU A 40 4.90 -6.09 2.89
N GLU A 41 5.48 -5.30 3.80
CA GLU A 41 6.42 -5.79 4.82
C GLU A 41 5.82 -6.91 5.69
N TYR A 42 4.55 -6.75 6.08
CA TYR A 42 3.83 -7.78 6.84
C TYR A 42 3.70 -9.08 6.04
N ARG A 43 3.33 -9.01 4.76
CA ARG A 43 3.20 -10.19 3.89
C ARG A 43 4.55 -10.86 3.63
N GLU A 44 5.61 -10.10 3.47
CA GLU A 44 6.96 -10.62 3.23
C GLU A 44 7.58 -11.25 4.49
N SER A 45 7.25 -10.71 5.67
CA SER A 45 7.71 -11.25 6.96
C SER A 45 6.93 -12.48 7.43
N MET A 46 5.80 -12.80 6.79
CA MET A 46 5.05 -14.01 7.05
C MET A 46 5.80 -15.24 6.50
N PRO A 47 6.01 -16.30 7.29
CA PRO A 47 6.47 -17.56 6.73
C PRO A 47 5.48 -18.03 5.67
N PRO A 48 5.94 -18.67 4.57
CA PRO A 48 5.06 -19.22 3.55
C PRO A 48 4.07 -20.17 4.23
N ARG A 49 2.81 -19.76 4.30
CA ARG A 49 1.77 -20.53 4.96
C ARG A 49 1.28 -21.59 3.98
N ASN A 50 1.31 -22.85 4.40
CA ASN A 50 0.72 -23.99 3.68
C ASN A 50 -0.81 -23.89 3.62
N GLY A 51 -1.37 -22.76 3.18
CA GLY A 51 -2.81 -22.50 3.14
C GLY A 51 -3.44 -22.07 4.48
N GLU A 52 -2.65 -21.65 5.47
CA GLU A 52 -3.21 -21.14 6.74
C GLU A 52 -3.58 -19.65 6.63
N LEU A 53 -4.86 -19.34 6.83
CA LEU A 53 -5.42 -17.98 6.79
C LEU A 53 -4.88 -17.08 7.92
N LEU A 54 -4.79 -15.78 7.67
CA LEU A 54 -4.45 -14.79 8.69
C LEU A 54 -5.58 -14.65 9.73
N PRO A 55 -5.28 -14.23 10.97
CA PRO A 55 -6.30 -13.88 11.96
C PRO A 55 -7.23 -12.79 11.40
N GLY A 56 -8.50 -13.14 11.16
CA GLY A 56 -9.51 -12.24 10.60
C GLY A 56 -9.84 -12.47 9.12
N GLU A 57 -9.11 -13.32 8.41
CA GLU A 57 -9.49 -13.76 7.06
C GLU A 57 -10.52 -14.89 7.13
N THR A 58 -11.53 -14.83 6.27
CA THR A 58 -12.48 -15.92 6.03
C THR A 58 -12.18 -16.56 4.67
N LYS A 59 -12.54 -17.83 4.48
CA LYS A 59 -12.31 -18.58 3.23
C LYS A 59 -13.21 -18.12 2.07
N GLU A 60 -13.98 -17.04 2.24
CA GLU A 60 -14.99 -16.56 1.30
C GLU A 60 -14.42 -15.60 0.25
#